data_AF-A0A7L9MHC9-F1
#
_entry.id   AF-A0A7L9MHC9-F1
#
_cell.length_a   1.000
_cell.length_b   1.000
_cell.length_c   1.000
_cell.angle_alpha   90.00
_cell.angle_beta   90.00
_cell.angle_gamma   90.00
#
_symmetry.space_group_name_H-M   'P 1'
#
loop_
_entity.id
_entity.type
_entity.pdbx_description
1 polymer ?
#
loop_
_entity_poly.entity_id
_entity_poly.type
_entity_poly.pdbx_seq_one_letter_code
_entity_poly.pdbx_strand_id
1 'polypeptide(L)'
;MTKNSSTVFTHARIATLEEKAANLGLIEEAALVVKDARIVYAGPENKLPGEYASFEKIDCGNRLITPGLIDCHTHLVHAGNRAHEFELRLQGATYEEVARAGGGIVSSVRNLRAASEDDLVRETLPRLDALIAEGVTTVEVKSGYGLDRDSEIKSLKAARRLGEERDVAIRTTFLGAHALPPK
;
A
#
# COMPACT_ATOMS: atom_id res chain seq x y z
N MET A 1 -0.48 -11.80 12.73
CA MET A 1 0.22 -13.05 13.11
C MET A 1 -0.39 -14.19 12.32
N THR A 2 0.06 -14.41 11.08
CA THR A 2 -0.22 -15.66 10.38
C THR A 2 0.50 -16.78 11.12
N LYS A 3 -0.21 -17.85 11.45
CA LYS A 3 0.38 -19.08 11.99
C LYS A 3 1.55 -19.47 11.08
N ASN A 4 2.63 -20.03 11.64
CA ASN A 4 3.66 -20.77 10.89
C ASN A 4 2.99 -21.97 10.19
N SER A 5 2.25 -21.72 9.10
CA SER A 5 1.62 -22.73 8.29
C SER A 5 2.48 -22.95 7.06
N SER A 6 2.80 -24.22 6.84
CA SER A 6 3.45 -24.67 5.63
C SER A 6 2.38 -25.11 4.65
N THR A 7 2.36 -24.50 3.46
CA THR A 7 1.27 -24.63 2.48
C THR A 7 1.84 -24.80 1.09
N VAL A 8 1.19 -25.64 0.29
CA VAL A 8 1.48 -25.86 -1.13
C VAL A 8 0.26 -25.40 -1.93
N PHE A 9 0.47 -24.48 -2.86
CA PHE A 9 -0.51 -24.10 -3.86
C PHE A 9 -0.26 -24.94 -5.12
N THR A 10 -1.25 -25.69 -5.56
CA THR A 10 -1.19 -26.58 -6.74
C THR A 10 -2.12 -26.12 -7.85
N HIS A 11 -1.96 -26.66 -9.06
CA HIS A 11 -2.74 -26.31 -10.24
C HIS A 11 -2.80 -24.79 -10.45
N ALA A 12 -1.66 -24.11 -10.35
CA ALA A 12 -1.56 -22.67 -10.50
C ALA A 12 -0.83 -22.33 -11.80
N ARG A 13 -1.08 -21.11 -12.29
CA ARG A 13 -0.16 -20.40 -13.20
C ARG A 13 0.61 -19.39 -12.36
N ILE A 14 1.92 -19.28 -12.53
CA ILE A 14 2.73 -18.33 -11.75
C ILE A 14 3.45 -17.40 -12.72
N ALA A 15 3.27 -16.09 -12.57
CA ALA A 15 4.15 -15.09 -13.17
C ALA A 15 5.17 -14.65 -12.11
N THR A 16 6.41 -15.14 -12.20
CA THR A 16 7.41 -14.92 -11.14
C THR A 16 7.93 -13.49 -11.09
N LEU A 17 7.92 -12.78 -12.23
CA LEU A 17 8.55 -11.46 -12.41
C LEU A 17 10.04 -11.44 -12.00
N GLU A 18 10.72 -12.59 -12.08
CA GLU A 18 12.16 -12.66 -11.84
C GLU A 18 12.93 -11.83 -12.88
N GLU A 19 13.89 -11.03 -12.42
CA GLU A 19 14.68 -10.11 -13.27
C GLU A 19 15.36 -10.78 -14.47
N LYS A 20 15.74 -12.06 -14.32
CA LYS A 20 16.42 -12.84 -15.36
C LYS A 20 15.49 -13.65 -16.26
N ALA A 21 14.19 -13.69 -15.96
CA ALA A 21 13.24 -14.45 -16.76
C ALA A 21 12.89 -13.71 -18.06
N ALA A 22 12.55 -14.46 -19.11
CA ALA A 22 11.99 -13.86 -20.32
C ALA A 22 10.55 -13.38 -20.04
N ASN A 23 10.21 -12.19 -20.53
CA ASN A 23 8.89 -11.56 -20.36
C ASN A 23 8.47 -11.49 -18.87
N LEU A 24 7.38 -12.15 -18.48
CA LEU A 24 6.84 -12.15 -17.12
C LEU A 24 7.34 -13.31 -16.23
N GLY A 25 8.19 -14.20 -16.77
CA GLY A 25 8.57 -15.44 -16.09
C GLY A 25 7.36 -16.35 -15.81
N LEU A 26 6.50 -16.54 -16.82
CA LEU A 26 5.28 -17.34 -16.70
C LEU A 26 5.56 -18.84 -16.66
N ILE A 27 4.95 -19.53 -15.71
CA ILE A 27 4.97 -21.00 -15.56
C ILE A 27 3.51 -21.47 -15.55
N GLU A 28 3.09 -22.23 -16.57
CA GLU A 28 1.69 -22.60 -16.81
C GLU A 28 1.19 -23.74 -15.90
N GLU A 29 2.02 -24.76 -15.68
CA GLU A 29 1.70 -25.91 -14.81
C GLU A 29 2.56 -25.84 -13.56
N ALA A 30 2.17 -24.98 -12.62
CA ALA A 30 3.05 -24.56 -11.53
C ALA A 30 2.51 -24.89 -10.14
N ALA A 31 3.45 -25.03 -9.20
CA ALA A 31 3.20 -25.09 -7.77
C ALA A 31 4.04 -24.04 -7.02
N LEU A 32 3.48 -23.51 -5.93
CA LEU A 32 4.14 -22.60 -5.01
C LEU A 32 4.16 -23.23 -3.61
N VAL A 33 5.29 -23.21 -2.93
CA VAL A 33 5.41 -23.68 -1.54
C VAL A 33 5.80 -22.52 -0.64
N VAL A 34 4.99 -22.31 0.39
CA VAL A 34 5.26 -21.35 1.46
C VAL A 34 5.58 -22.13 2.73
N LYS A 35 6.71 -21.82 3.36
CA LYS A 35 7.14 -22.37 4.65
C LYS A 35 7.71 -21.23 5.49
N ASP A 36 7.26 -21.11 6.74
CA ASP A 36 7.74 -20.09 7.69
C ASP A 36 7.72 -18.66 7.10
N ALA A 37 6.59 -18.30 6.46
CA ALA A 37 6.38 -17.02 5.78
C ALA A 37 7.38 -16.70 4.64
N ARG A 38 8.04 -17.72 4.08
CA ARG A 38 8.92 -17.61 2.92
C ARG A 38 8.46 -18.53 1.80
N ILE A 39 8.63 -18.06 0.56
CA ILE A 39 8.53 -18.92 -0.62
C ILE A 39 9.78 -19.80 -0.64
N VAL A 40 9.60 -21.12 -0.55
CA VAL A 40 10.70 -22.10 -0.63
C VAL A 40 10.72 -22.84 -1.96
N TYR A 41 9.67 -22.70 -2.77
CA TYR A 41 9.58 -23.22 -4.12
C TYR A 41 8.54 -22.43 -4.93
N ALA A 42 8.87 -22.07 -6.17
CA ALA A 42 7.94 -21.52 -7.16
C ALA A 42 8.37 -22.05 -8.53
N GLY A 43 7.67 -23.04 -9.07
CA GLY A 43 8.17 -23.77 -10.23
C GLY A 43 7.19 -24.78 -10.82
N PRO A 44 7.62 -25.55 -11.83
CA PRO A 44 6.77 -26.56 -12.47
C PRO A 44 6.26 -27.61 -11.48
N GLU A 45 4.96 -27.84 -11.43
CA GLU A 45 4.33 -28.74 -10.46
C GLU A 45 4.87 -30.18 -10.56
N ASN A 46 5.21 -30.64 -11.77
CA ASN A 46 5.83 -31.96 -11.99
C ASN A 46 7.25 -32.11 -11.43
N LYS A 47 7.87 -31.01 -10.97
CA LYS A 47 9.17 -30.96 -10.29
C LYS A 47 9.04 -30.59 -8.81
N LEU A 48 7.84 -30.57 -8.26
CA LEU A 48 7.60 -30.28 -6.85
C LEU A 48 8.35 -31.30 -5.96
N PRO A 49 9.26 -30.85 -5.06
CA PRO A 49 10.00 -31.77 -4.20
C PRO A 49 9.08 -32.57 -3.26
N GLY A 50 9.32 -33.88 -3.18
CA GLY A 50 8.50 -34.79 -2.36
C GLY A 50 8.53 -34.51 -0.86
N GLU A 51 9.52 -33.78 -0.36
CA GLU A 51 9.59 -33.34 1.04
C GLU A 51 8.44 -32.42 1.46
N TYR A 52 7.78 -31.75 0.50
CA TYR A 52 6.63 -30.88 0.75
C TYR A 52 5.28 -31.60 0.64
N ALA A 53 5.26 -32.91 0.37
CA ALA A 53 4.02 -33.63 0.09
C ALA A 53 3.04 -33.70 1.28
N SER A 54 3.55 -33.51 2.51
CA SER A 54 2.78 -33.52 3.76
C SER A 54 2.19 -32.16 4.14
N PHE A 55 2.53 -31.08 3.43
CA PHE A 55 2.00 -29.75 3.70
C PHE A 55 0.54 -29.65 3.26
N GLU A 56 -0.19 -28.71 3.85
CA GLU A 56 -1.56 -28.41 3.44
C GLU A 56 -1.59 -27.98 1.97
N LYS A 57 -2.52 -28.52 1.19
CA LYS A 57 -2.65 -28.21 -0.24
C LYS A 57 -3.84 -27.31 -0.50
N ILE A 58 -3.61 -26.25 -1.28
CA ILE A 58 -4.63 -25.35 -1.80
C ILE A 58 -4.65 -25.49 -3.32
N ASP A 59 -5.75 -25.98 -3.86
CA ASP A 59 -5.96 -26.04 -5.31
C ASP A 59 -6.35 -24.65 -5.85
N CYS A 60 -5.53 -24.08 -6.72
CA CYS A 60 -5.75 -22.76 -7.30
C CYS A 60 -6.73 -22.76 -8.48
N GLY A 61 -7.07 -23.93 -9.04
CA GLY A 61 -8.00 -24.05 -10.16
C GLY A 61 -7.54 -23.30 -11.41
N ASN A 62 -6.26 -23.40 -11.73
CA ASN A 62 -5.58 -22.75 -12.87
C ASN A 62 -5.59 -21.20 -12.82
N ARG A 63 -5.84 -20.60 -11.64
CA ARG A 63 -5.72 -19.16 -11.44
C ARG A 63 -4.26 -18.72 -11.49
N LEU A 64 -4.08 -17.46 -11.91
CA LEU A 64 -2.78 -16.81 -11.94
C LEU A 64 -2.41 -16.34 -10.52
N ILE A 65 -1.20 -16.68 -10.10
CA ILE A 65 -0.51 -16.14 -8.93
C ILE A 65 0.56 -15.18 -9.42
N THR A 66 0.61 -14.00 -8.82
CA THR A 66 1.66 -13.01 -9.00
C THR A 66 2.27 -12.67 -7.64
N PRO A 67 3.45 -12.02 -7.58
CA PRO A 67 3.85 -11.29 -6.39
C PRO A 67 2.76 -10.30 -5.98
N GLY A 68 2.66 -10.03 -4.68
CA GLY A 68 1.81 -8.97 -4.17
C GLY A 68 2.22 -7.62 -4.76
N LEU A 69 1.25 -6.75 -5.05
CA LEU A 69 1.54 -5.46 -5.66
C LEU A 69 2.24 -4.53 -4.66
N ILE A 70 3.03 -3.61 -5.20
CA ILE A 70 3.78 -2.60 -4.44
C ILE A 70 3.40 -1.23 -4.97
N ASP A 71 2.83 -0.38 -4.10
CA ASP A 71 2.67 1.05 -4.38
C ASP A 71 3.80 1.83 -3.72
N CYS A 72 4.75 2.29 -4.50
CA CYS A 72 5.97 2.92 -4.01
C CYS A 72 5.87 4.44 -3.82
N HIS A 73 4.70 5.05 -4.04
CA HIS A 73 4.56 6.49 -3.92
C HIS A 73 3.15 6.92 -3.54
N THR A 74 2.91 7.15 -2.24
CA THR A 74 1.60 7.67 -1.78
C THR A 74 1.73 8.82 -0.79
N HIS A 75 0.68 9.66 -0.77
CA HIS A 75 0.42 10.63 0.30
C HIS A 75 -0.85 10.20 1.07
N LEU A 76 -0.90 8.93 1.47
CA LEU A 76 -2.12 8.27 1.95
C LEU A 76 -2.66 8.87 3.27
N VAL A 77 -1.76 9.36 4.12
CA VAL A 77 -2.09 10.02 5.40
C VAL A 77 -2.37 11.49 5.17
N HIS A 78 -3.65 11.85 5.20
CA HIS A 78 -4.15 13.22 5.19
C HIS A 78 -5.50 13.28 5.93
N ALA A 79 -5.90 14.49 6.34
CA ALA A 79 -7.20 14.75 6.95
C ALA A 79 -8.12 15.52 6.00
N GLY A 80 -9.39 15.12 5.96
CA GLY A 80 -10.39 15.67 5.05
C GLY A 80 -10.11 15.38 3.59
N ASN A 81 -10.73 16.16 2.69
CA ASN A 81 -10.59 16.02 1.24
C ASN A 81 -10.59 17.41 0.58
N ARG A 82 -10.35 17.44 -0.73
CA ARG A 82 -10.33 18.67 -1.55
C ARG A 82 -11.46 18.72 -2.58
N ALA A 83 -12.57 18.04 -2.31
CA ALA A 83 -13.71 17.98 -3.23
C ALA A 83 -14.33 19.38 -3.48
N HIS A 84 -14.42 20.22 -2.45
CA HIS A 84 -14.91 21.59 -2.60
C HIS A 84 -14.02 22.45 -3.51
N GLU A 85 -12.70 22.32 -3.39
CA GLU A 85 -11.78 22.99 -4.32
C GLU A 85 -11.95 22.48 -5.75
N PHE A 86 -12.15 21.17 -5.92
CA PHE A 86 -12.41 20.58 -7.23
C PHE A 86 -13.69 21.16 -7.85
N GLU A 87 -14.76 21.32 -7.06
CA GLU A 87 -16.01 21.98 -7.48
C GLU A 87 -15.79 23.44 -7.91
N LEU A 88 -15.08 24.25 -7.12
CA LEU A 88 -14.78 25.64 -7.46
C LEU A 88 -14.01 25.76 -8.79
N ARG A 89 -13.05 24.86 -9.02
CA ARG A 89 -12.31 24.81 -10.30
C ARG A 89 -13.22 24.48 -11.47
N LEU A 90 -14.18 23.57 -11.30
CA LEU A 90 -15.18 23.27 -12.34
C LEU A 90 -16.10 24.46 -12.64
N GLN A 91 -16.35 25.31 -11.64
CA GLN A 91 -17.11 26.56 -11.79
C GLN A 91 -16.29 27.71 -12.41
N GLY A 92 -15.03 27.47 -12.77
CA GLY A 92 -14.17 28.45 -13.44
C GLY A 92 -13.36 29.33 -12.49
N ALA A 93 -13.31 29.02 -11.19
CA ALA A 93 -12.47 29.76 -10.25
C ALA A 93 -10.99 29.65 -10.64
N THR A 94 -10.31 30.79 -10.64
CA THR A 94 -8.87 30.86 -10.82
C THR A 94 -8.14 30.23 -9.64
N TYR A 95 -6.88 29.84 -9.85
CA TYR A 95 -6.03 29.31 -8.78
C TYR A 95 -5.92 30.27 -7.59
N GLU A 96 -5.87 31.59 -7.86
CA GLU A 96 -5.78 32.61 -6.81
C GLU A 96 -7.07 32.69 -5.98
N GLU A 97 -8.25 32.60 -6.62
CA GLU A 97 -9.54 32.57 -5.92
C GLU A 97 -9.68 31.34 -5.04
N VAL A 98 -9.26 30.17 -5.54
CA VAL A 98 -9.21 28.93 -4.76
C VAL A 98 -8.25 29.05 -3.58
N ALA A 99 -7.07 29.63 -3.78
CA ALA A 99 -6.10 29.85 -2.71
C ALA A 99 -6.63 30.85 -1.66
N ARG A 100 -7.30 31.92 -2.08
CA ARG A 100 -7.93 32.92 -1.21
C ARG A 100 -9.10 32.35 -0.41
N ALA A 101 -9.83 31.38 -0.96
CA ALA A 101 -10.83 30.59 -0.26
C ALA A 101 -10.22 29.57 0.73
N GLY A 102 -8.89 29.55 0.89
CA GLY A 102 -8.19 28.65 1.79
C GLY A 102 -8.03 27.23 1.24
N GLY A 103 -8.10 27.05 -0.09
CA GLY A 103 -7.86 25.79 -0.80
C GLY A 103 -6.38 25.47 -0.99
N GLY A 104 -6.06 24.55 -1.89
CA GLY A 104 -4.69 24.16 -2.19
C GLY A 104 -4.08 23.26 -1.11
N ILE A 105 -2.74 23.10 -1.15
CA ILE A 105 -2.00 22.34 -0.14
C ILE A 105 -2.18 22.93 1.28
N VAL A 106 -2.42 24.25 1.39
CA VAL A 106 -2.66 24.93 2.67
C VAL A 106 -3.89 24.36 3.38
N SER A 107 -4.95 24.01 2.62
CA SER A 107 -6.14 23.36 3.19
C SER A 107 -5.80 22.00 3.84
N SER A 108 -5.05 21.16 3.12
CA SER A 108 -4.58 19.87 3.61
C SER A 108 -3.67 20.03 4.83
N VAL A 109 -2.80 21.05 4.82
CA VAL A 109 -1.90 21.35 5.93
C VAL A 109 -2.68 21.74 7.18
N ARG A 110 -3.66 22.64 7.05
CA ARG A 110 -4.53 23.06 8.15
C ARG A 110 -5.29 21.87 8.74
N ASN A 111 -5.91 21.05 7.88
CA ASN A 111 -6.69 19.90 8.33
C ASN A 111 -5.80 18.87 9.04
N LEU A 112 -4.62 18.56 8.48
CA LEU A 112 -3.71 17.59 9.08
C LEU A 112 -3.13 18.09 10.41
N ARG A 113 -2.81 19.39 10.53
CA ARG A 113 -2.39 19.99 11.80
C ARG A 113 -3.47 19.85 12.88
N ALA A 114 -4.74 20.10 12.52
CA ALA A 114 -5.87 20.03 13.44
C ALA A 114 -6.28 18.60 13.86
N ALA A 115 -6.08 17.61 12.99
CA ALA A 115 -6.45 16.22 13.26
C ALA A 115 -5.58 15.58 14.34
N SER A 116 -6.16 14.73 15.19
CA SER A 116 -5.36 13.87 16.08
C SER A 116 -4.70 12.73 15.29
N GLU A 117 -3.74 12.02 15.90
CA GLU A 117 -3.15 10.82 15.30
C GLU A 117 -4.21 9.74 15.04
N ASP A 118 -5.16 9.57 15.96
CA ASP A 118 -6.27 8.62 15.82
C ASP A 118 -7.23 8.99 14.69
N ASP A 119 -7.50 10.30 14.51
CA ASP A 119 -8.30 10.77 13.37
C ASP A 119 -7.60 10.46 12.05
N LEU A 120 -6.28 10.70 11.97
CA LEU A 120 -5.49 10.40 10.78
C LEU A 120 -5.50 8.91 10.44
N VAL A 121 -5.34 8.03 11.44
CA VAL A 121 -5.44 6.57 11.23
C VAL A 121 -6.84 6.21 10.75
N ARG A 122 -7.88 6.63 11.49
CA ARG A 122 -9.28 6.32 11.16
C ARG A 122 -9.67 6.76 9.76
N GLU A 123 -9.30 7.97 9.36
CA GLU A 123 -9.59 8.48 8.02
C GLU A 123 -8.78 7.77 6.93
N THR A 124 -7.60 7.26 7.25
CA THR A 124 -6.70 6.61 6.28
C THR A 124 -7.04 5.15 6.03
N LEU A 125 -7.56 4.43 7.03
CA LEU A 125 -7.87 3.00 6.91
C LEU A 125 -8.76 2.64 5.70
N PRO A 126 -9.86 3.35 5.38
CA PRO A 126 -10.66 3.02 4.20
C PRO A 126 -9.89 3.13 2.88
N ARG A 127 -8.93 4.07 2.78
CA ARG A 127 -8.09 4.23 1.59
C ARG A 127 -7.07 3.09 1.48
N LEU A 128 -6.47 2.71 2.61
CA LEU A 128 -5.56 1.57 2.67
C LEU A 128 -6.28 0.25 2.35
N ASP A 129 -7.48 0.06 2.87
CA ASP A 129 -8.31 -1.13 2.63
C ASP A 129 -8.66 -1.27 1.14
N ALA A 130 -8.86 -0.16 0.43
CA ALA A 130 -9.05 -0.17 -1.02
C ALA A 130 -7.79 -0.67 -1.76
N LEU A 131 -6.59 -0.21 -1.38
CA LEU A 131 -5.33 -0.69 -1.97
C LEU A 131 -5.12 -2.19 -1.70
N ILE A 132 -5.42 -2.65 -0.48
CA ILE A 132 -5.33 -4.07 -0.11
C ILE A 132 -6.29 -4.91 -0.95
N ALA A 133 -7.52 -4.43 -1.18
CA ALA A 133 -8.51 -5.12 -2.01
C ALA A 133 -8.07 -5.25 -3.49
N GLU A 134 -7.20 -4.35 -3.97
CA GLU A 134 -6.58 -4.42 -5.30
C GLU A 134 -5.35 -5.35 -5.34
N GLY A 135 -4.92 -5.91 -4.20
CA GLY A 135 -3.78 -6.83 -4.10
C GLY A 135 -2.46 -6.17 -3.69
N VAL A 136 -2.48 -4.92 -3.21
CA VAL A 136 -1.29 -4.27 -2.64
C VAL A 136 -0.91 -4.91 -1.32
N THR A 137 0.34 -5.35 -1.23
CA THR A 137 0.91 -5.97 -0.02
C THR A 137 2.01 -5.11 0.62
N THR A 138 2.53 -4.13 -0.12
CA THR A 138 3.50 -3.14 0.37
C THR A 138 3.14 -1.76 -0.15
N VAL A 139 3.06 -0.78 0.75
CA VAL A 139 2.80 0.62 0.38
C VAL A 139 3.82 1.55 1.03
N GLU A 140 4.32 2.49 0.25
CA GLU A 140 5.10 3.60 0.73
C GLU A 140 4.18 4.78 1.07
N VAL A 141 4.33 5.35 2.26
CA VAL A 141 3.50 6.43 2.79
C VAL A 141 4.39 7.59 3.20
N LYS A 142 4.21 8.73 2.53
CA LYS A 142 4.94 9.97 2.80
C LYS A 142 4.23 10.81 3.86
N SER A 143 5.03 11.60 4.59
CA SER A 143 4.53 12.76 5.34
C SER A 143 4.36 13.97 4.38
N GLY A 144 4.53 15.21 4.87
CA GLY A 144 4.58 16.40 4.01
C GLY A 144 3.31 17.25 3.96
N TYR A 145 2.28 16.91 4.73
CA TYR A 145 1.14 17.80 4.97
C TYR A 145 1.22 18.46 6.35
N GLY A 146 2.27 18.24 7.14
CA GLY A 146 2.45 18.92 8.42
C GLY A 146 3.17 20.26 8.25
N LEU A 147 4.28 20.26 7.50
CA LEU A 147 5.18 21.41 7.32
C LEU A 147 5.64 22.08 8.64
N ASP A 148 5.58 21.33 9.73
CA ASP A 148 6.16 21.63 11.03
C ASP A 148 6.58 20.31 11.68
N ARG A 149 7.48 20.39 12.66
CA ARG A 149 8.08 19.21 13.29
C ARG A 149 7.04 18.24 13.84
N ASP A 150 6.09 18.74 14.61
CA ASP A 150 5.19 17.89 15.40
C ASP A 150 4.16 17.20 14.49
N SER A 151 3.66 17.90 13.47
CA SER A 151 2.70 17.38 12.51
C SER A 151 3.33 16.38 11.55
N GLU A 152 4.60 16.58 11.14
CA GLU A 152 5.34 15.61 10.34
C GLU A 152 5.59 14.32 11.14
N ILE A 153 6.00 14.43 12.41
CA ILE A 153 6.16 13.27 13.30
C ILE A 153 4.82 12.55 13.49
N LYS A 154 3.73 13.28 13.73
CA LYS A 154 2.37 12.73 13.86
C LYS A 154 1.95 11.94 12.61
N SER A 155 2.25 12.45 11.42
CA SER A 155 1.96 11.78 10.15
C SER A 155 2.72 10.45 10.03
N LEU A 156 4.01 10.46 10.39
CA LEU A 156 4.84 9.25 10.34
C LEU A 156 4.43 8.20 11.39
N LYS A 157 3.97 8.63 12.56
CA LYS A 157 3.40 7.72 13.58
C LYS A 157 2.09 7.11 13.11
N ALA A 158 1.17 7.91 12.58
CA ALA A 158 -0.06 7.43 11.98
C ALA A 158 0.23 6.40 10.88
N ALA A 159 1.17 6.69 9.98
CA ALA A 159 1.57 5.76 8.92
C ALA A 159 2.08 4.41 9.47
N ARG A 160 2.90 4.42 10.53
CA ARG A 160 3.39 3.17 11.16
C ARG A 160 2.27 2.36 11.79
N ARG A 161 1.34 3.01 12.49
CA ARG A 161 0.16 2.36 13.09
C ARG A 161 -0.72 1.66 12.06
N LEU A 162 -0.78 2.14 10.82
CA LEU A 162 -1.53 1.46 9.76
C LEU A 162 -1.05 0.01 9.52
N GLY A 163 0.26 -0.24 9.62
CA GLY A 163 0.82 -1.59 9.49
C GLY A 163 0.64 -2.47 10.73
N GLU A 164 0.20 -1.89 11.85
CA GLU A 164 -0.22 -2.63 13.05
C GLU A 164 -1.71 -3.00 12.96
N GLU A 165 -2.51 -2.15 12.31
CA GLU A 165 -3.96 -2.30 12.12
C GLU A 165 -4.34 -3.22 10.93
N ARG A 166 -3.44 -3.39 9.95
CA ARG A 166 -3.66 -4.20 8.74
C ARG A 166 -2.42 -5.02 8.39
N ASP A 167 -2.65 -6.20 7.80
CA ASP A 167 -1.59 -7.08 7.30
C ASP A 167 -1.05 -6.56 5.96
N VAL A 168 -0.30 -5.46 6.02
CA VAL A 168 0.32 -4.79 4.88
C VAL A 168 1.65 -4.17 5.31
N ALA A 169 2.67 -4.29 4.48
CA ALA A 169 3.96 -3.69 4.78
C ALA A 169 3.94 -2.18 4.50
N ILE A 170 4.18 -1.36 5.53
CA ILE A 170 4.30 0.10 5.39
C ILE A 170 5.79 0.50 5.31
N ARG A 171 6.13 1.32 4.31
CA ARG A 171 7.41 2.05 4.25
C ARG A 171 7.13 3.54 4.43
N THR A 172 7.75 4.16 5.43
CA THR A 172 7.54 5.59 5.70
C THR A 172 8.64 6.43 5.09
N THR A 173 8.28 7.50 4.40
CA THR A 173 9.22 8.50 3.86
C THR A 173 8.93 9.86 4.46
N PHE A 174 9.97 10.50 5.02
CA PHE A 174 9.86 11.88 5.48
C PHE A 174 9.90 12.84 4.28
N LEU A 175 8.87 13.69 4.18
CA LEU A 175 8.76 14.72 3.14
C LEU A 175 8.42 16.08 3.77
N GLY A 176 9.12 16.50 4.83
CA GLY A 176 8.88 17.82 5.43
C GLY A 176 9.15 19.00 4.47
N ALA A 177 9.97 18.78 3.43
CA ALA A 177 10.23 19.74 2.36
C ALA A 177 9.22 19.62 1.19
N HIS A 178 7.95 19.35 1.48
CA HIS A 178 6.91 19.20 0.46
C HIS A 178 6.49 20.54 -0.17
N ALA A 179 6.44 21.59 0.65
CA ALA A 179 6.13 22.96 0.24
C ALA A 179 6.68 23.95 1.28
N LEU A 180 6.68 25.24 0.93
CA LEU A 180 6.94 26.29 1.90
C LEU A 180 5.77 26.34 2.91
N PRO A 181 6.04 26.34 4.21
CA PRO A 181 4.99 26.46 5.21
C PRO A 181 4.24 27.79 5.05
N PRO A 182 2.92 27.83 5.25
CA PRO A 182 2.18 29.08 5.32
C PRO A 182 2.72 29.96 6.46
N LYS A 183 2.71 31.28 6.26
CA LYS A 183 3.12 32.28 7.27
C LYS A 183 2.20 32.27 8.48
#